data_AF-A0AAW5AXQ3-F1
#
_entry.id   AF-A0AAW5AXQ3-F1
#
_cell.length_a   1.000
_cell.length_b   1.000
_cell.length_c   1.000
_cell.angle_alpha   90.00
_cell.angle_beta   90.00
_cell.angle_gamma   90.00
#
_symmetry.space_group_name_H-M   'P 1'
#
loop_
_entity.id
_entity.type
_entity.pdbx_description
1 polymer ?
#
loop_
_entity_poly.entity_id
_entity_poly.type
_entity_poly.pdbx_seq_one_letter_code
_entity_poly.pdbx_strand_id
1 'polypeptide(L)'
;MEHYIFYCKLSLLAVLSLITACCMLSRRWYVNLAAFLACLSGETFLAHLFFPGYMLCPAAASFIILFLSRIWDLSRTPAKGNGADPIRLPVRSGIRESRLEFHYHYSNFLVYGEAGSGKTKSIGKWLLSEYMRLGFAGFIYDFKDTDHTRTAYNLIKRHRYPHKFYYVSFDRPERSYRFNPLKVVRDRTELIQL
;
A
#
# COMPACT_ATOMS: atom_id res chain seq x y z
N MET A 1 -45.62 9.53 34.42
CA MET A 1 -45.78 8.66 33.24
C MET A 1 -45.26 9.35 31.98
N GLU A 2 -45.70 10.59 31.67
CA GLU A 2 -45.31 11.28 30.42
C GLU A 2 -43.82 11.64 30.32
N HIS A 3 -43.19 12.07 31.41
CA HIS A 3 -41.74 12.34 31.40
C HIS A 3 -40.91 11.07 31.08
N TYR A 4 -41.35 9.90 31.53
CA TYR A 4 -40.64 8.64 31.27
C TYR A 4 -40.74 8.24 29.78
N ILE A 5 -41.91 8.44 29.17
CA ILE A 5 -42.14 8.21 27.74
C ILE A 5 -41.27 9.15 26.89
N PHE A 6 -41.09 10.40 27.33
CA PHE A 6 -40.22 11.36 26.67
C PHE A 6 -38.75 10.90 26.67
N TYR A 7 -38.22 10.49 27.83
CA TYR A 7 -36.83 10.01 27.94
C TYR A 7 -36.59 8.72 27.14
N CYS A 8 -37.54 7.78 27.13
CA CYS A 8 -37.43 6.55 26.33
C CYS A 8 -37.40 6.84 24.81
N LYS A 9 -38.21 7.79 24.33
CA LYS A 9 -38.19 8.21 22.92
C LYS A 9 -36.86 8.86 22.55
N LEU A 10 -36.31 9.70 23.44
CA LEU A 10 -35.04 10.38 23.23
C LEU A 10 -33.85 9.39 23.22
N SER A 11 -33.84 8.41 24.13
CA SER A 11 -32.78 7.39 24.17
C SER A 11 -32.80 6.48 22.94
N LEU A 12 -33.99 6.12 22.44
CA LEU A 12 -34.12 5.34 21.21
C LEU A 12 -33.55 6.09 20.00
N LEU A 13 -33.84 7.39 19.89
CA LEU A 13 -33.34 8.24 18.82
C LEU A 13 -31.81 8.39 18.87
N ALA A 14 -31.25 8.52 20.07
CA ALA A 14 -29.80 8.61 20.28
C ALA A 14 -29.07 7.32 19.89
N VAL A 15 -29.62 6.15 20.23
CA VAL A 15 -29.04 4.86 19.85
C VAL A 15 -29.05 4.66 18.32
N LEU A 16 -30.13 5.06 17.64
CA LEU A 16 -30.18 4.99 16.17
C LEU A 16 -29.11 5.87 15.53
N SER A 17 -28.96 7.12 16.00
CA SER A 17 -27.93 8.06 15.53
C SER A 17 -26.51 7.52 15.67
N LEU A 18 -26.25 6.77 16.75
CA LEU A 18 -24.97 6.13 16.98
C LEU A 18 -24.72 4.97 15.99
N ILE A 19 -25.75 4.19 15.66
CA ILE A 19 -25.65 3.10 14.68
C ILE A 19 -25.33 3.67 13.28
N THR A 20 -26.01 4.75 12.88
CA THR A 20 -25.78 5.42 11.59
C THR A 20 -24.37 6.00 11.50
N ALA A 21 -23.86 6.57 12.59
CA ALA A 21 -22.48 7.02 12.68
C ALA A 21 -21.47 5.85 12.57
N CYS A 22 -21.74 4.72 13.24
CA CYS A 22 -20.89 3.52 13.18
C CYS A 22 -20.86 2.87 11.79
N CYS A 23 -21.95 2.90 11.02
CA CYS A 23 -21.99 2.42 9.64
C CYS A 23 -20.99 3.14 8.72
N MET A 24 -20.54 4.35 9.09
CA MET A 24 -19.59 5.15 8.31
C MET A 24 -18.12 4.87 8.63
N LEU A 25 -17.81 4.10 9.66
CA LEU A 25 -16.43 3.85 10.08
C LEU A 25 -15.68 2.82 9.20
N SER A 26 -16.38 2.14 8.29
CA SER A 26 -15.80 1.12 7.43
C SER A 26 -15.17 1.72 6.16
N ARG A 27 -13.93 1.29 5.87
CA ARG A 27 -13.00 1.80 4.84
C ARG A 27 -13.52 1.71 3.38
N ARG A 28 -14.63 1.01 3.14
CA ARG A 28 -15.26 0.86 1.82
C ARG A 28 -16.50 1.76 1.71
N TRP A 29 -16.25 3.06 1.56
CA TRP A 29 -17.25 4.14 1.61
C TRP A 29 -18.47 3.94 0.68
N TYR A 30 -18.31 3.29 -0.47
CA TYR A 30 -19.38 3.11 -1.46
C TYR A 30 -20.39 2.01 -1.10
N VAL A 31 -19.96 0.93 -0.43
CA VAL A 31 -20.88 -0.11 0.06
C VAL A 31 -21.69 0.41 1.24
N ASN A 32 -21.09 1.29 2.04
CA ASN A 32 -21.73 1.86 3.22
C ASN A 32 -22.64 3.04 2.89
N LEU A 33 -22.55 3.64 1.69
CA LEU A 33 -23.39 4.77 1.31
C LEU A 33 -24.88 4.39 1.26
N ALA A 34 -25.21 3.24 0.67
CA ALA A 34 -26.58 2.75 0.61
C ALA A 34 -27.14 2.47 2.02
N ALA A 35 -26.35 1.81 2.88
CA ALA A 35 -26.71 1.57 4.27
C ALA A 35 -26.90 2.88 5.06
N PHE A 36 -26.03 3.86 4.84
CA PHE A 36 -26.12 5.18 5.47
C PHE A 36 -27.39 5.93 5.06
N LEU A 37 -27.72 5.96 3.77
CA LEU A 37 -28.94 6.62 3.29
C LEU A 37 -30.20 5.95 3.84
N ALA A 38 -30.20 4.61 3.94
CA ALA A 38 -31.29 3.86 4.56
C ALA A 38 -31.45 4.20 6.04
N CYS A 39 -30.36 4.19 6.81
CA CYS A 39 -30.39 4.54 8.23
C CYS A 39 -30.78 6.02 8.46
N LEU A 40 -30.27 6.95 7.66
CA LEU A 40 -30.64 8.36 7.70
C LEU A 40 -32.15 8.57 7.46
N SER A 41 -32.73 7.82 6.51
CA SER A 41 -34.16 7.87 6.23
C SER A 41 -35.01 7.31 7.38
N GLY A 42 -34.53 6.27 8.07
CA GLY A 42 -35.19 5.69 9.24
C GLY A 42 -35.19 6.65 10.42
N GLU A 43 -34.08 7.35 10.64
CA GLU A 43 -33.94 8.36 11.70
C GLU A 43 -34.86 9.55 11.52
N THR A 44 -34.90 10.11 10.30
CA THR A 44 -35.77 11.26 10.01
C THR A 44 -37.24 10.91 10.12
N PHE A 45 -37.62 9.69 9.70
CA PHE A 45 -38.98 9.19 9.85
C PHE A 45 -39.39 9.02 11.32
N LEU A 46 -38.53 8.42 12.15
CA LEU A 46 -38.78 8.27 13.59
C LEU A 46 -38.78 9.62 14.32
N ALA A 47 -37.91 10.55 13.94
CA ALA A 47 -37.89 11.90 14.49
C ALA A 47 -39.18 12.67 14.19
N HIS A 48 -39.73 12.52 12.98
CA HIS A 48 -41.03 13.08 12.63
C HIS A 48 -42.16 12.49 13.47
N LEU A 49 -42.13 11.17 13.73
CA LEU A 49 -43.18 10.47 14.47
C LEU A 49 -43.18 10.82 15.96
N PHE A 50 -42.01 11.06 16.56
CA PHE A 50 -41.88 11.35 17.99
C PHE A 50 -41.90 12.85 18.32
N PHE A 51 -41.28 13.68 17.48
CA PHE A 51 -41.06 15.11 17.74
C PHE A 51 -41.09 15.93 16.43
N PRO A 52 -42.28 16.30 15.92
CA PRO A 52 -42.41 16.96 14.61
C PRO A 52 -41.66 18.30 14.51
N GLY A 53 -41.45 19.00 15.64
CA GLY A 53 -40.70 20.26 15.69
C GLY A 53 -39.17 20.12 15.52
N TYR A 54 -38.60 18.92 15.69
CA TYR A 54 -37.15 18.68 15.68
C TYR A 54 -36.71 17.68 14.59
N MET A 55 -37.54 17.49 13.57
CA MET A 55 -37.36 16.47 12.52
C MET A 55 -36.00 16.54 11.79
N LEU A 56 -35.44 17.74 11.63
CA LEU A 56 -34.19 17.95 10.87
C LEU A 56 -32.92 17.85 11.72
N CYS A 57 -33.03 17.88 13.06
CA CYS A 57 -31.86 17.88 13.93
C CYS A 57 -30.97 16.62 13.79
N PRO A 58 -31.53 15.38 13.72
CA PRO A 58 -30.71 14.18 13.56
C PRO A 58 -30.01 14.12 12.21
N ALA A 59 -30.72 14.50 11.14
CA ALA A 59 -30.13 14.55 9.80
C ALA A 59 -28.98 15.56 9.72
N ALA A 60 -29.16 16.76 10.29
CA ALA A 60 -28.13 17.78 10.35
C ALA A 60 -26.88 17.28 11.11
N ALA A 61 -27.06 16.60 12.25
CA ALA A 61 -25.97 16.01 13.02
C ALA A 61 -25.20 14.96 12.21
N SER A 62 -25.90 14.04 11.55
CA SER A 62 -25.30 12.99 10.71
C SER A 62 -24.52 13.58 9.52
N PHE A 63 -25.02 14.65 8.88
CA PHE A 63 -24.29 15.37 7.83
C PHE A 63 -23.04 16.10 8.33
N ILE A 64 -23.10 16.70 9.52
CA ILE A 64 -21.93 17.35 10.14
C ILE A 64 -20.84 16.31 10.44
N ILE A 65 -21.22 15.15 10.99
CA ILE A 65 -20.28 14.06 11.26
C ILE A 65 -19.64 13.55 9.97
N LEU A 66 -20.42 13.38 8.89
CA LEU A 66 -19.88 13.03 7.57
C LEU A 66 -18.88 14.07 7.05
N PHE A 67 -19.23 15.35 7.15
CA PHE A 67 -18.40 16.43 6.67
C PHE A 67 -17.08 16.50 7.44
N LEU A 68 -17.13 16.40 8.78
CA LEU A 68 -15.95 16.35 9.63
C LEU A 68 -15.10 15.10 9.37
N SER A 69 -15.71 13.93 9.19
CA SER A 69 -15.02 12.69 8.82
C SER A 69 -14.30 12.82 7.47
N ARG A 70 -14.94 13.46 6.47
CA ARG A 70 -14.34 13.74 5.16
C ARG A 70 -13.19 14.72 5.23
N ILE A 71 -13.33 15.78 6.03
CA ILE A 71 -12.22 16.72 6.28
C ILE A 71 -11.07 16.00 6.98
N TRP A 72 -11.36 15.15 7.97
CA TRP A 72 -10.35 14.39 8.68
C TRP A 72 -9.57 13.44 7.76
N ASP A 73 -10.27 12.69 6.92
CA ASP A 73 -9.66 11.82 5.92
C ASP A 73 -8.88 12.59 4.84
N LEU A 74 -9.34 13.78 4.46
CA LEU A 74 -8.62 14.64 3.52
C LEU A 74 -7.37 15.28 4.17
N SER A 75 -7.43 15.55 5.48
CA SER A 75 -6.31 16.09 6.28
C SER A 75 -5.25 15.04 6.58
N ARG A 76 -5.59 13.75 6.52
CA ARG A 76 -4.62 12.65 6.58
C ARG A 76 -3.76 12.69 5.33
N THR A 77 -2.71 13.51 5.38
CA THR A 77 -1.56 13.34 4.50
C THR A 77 -1.08 11.89 4.61
N PRO A 78 -0.88 11.18 3.48
CA PRO A 78 -0.33 9.82 3.52
C PRO A 78 0.95 9.86 4.35
N ALA A 79 1.09 8.88 5.25
CA ALA A 79 2.20 8.82 6.19
C ALA A 79 3.50 9.16 5.47
N LYS A 80 4.11 10.29 5.87
CA LYS A 80 5.35 10.80 5.30
C LYS A 80 6.46 9.83 5.67
N GLY A 81 6.62 8.77 4.86
CA GLY A 81 7.79 7.91 4.91
C GLY A 81 9.02 8.79 4.75
N ASN A 82 10.00 8.60 5.65
CA ASN A 82 11.27 9.35 5.67
C ASN A 82 11.85 9.53 4.27
N GLY A 83 11.70 10.72 3.68
CA GLY A 83 12.53 11.38 2.63
C GLY A 83 13.06 10.59 1.42
N ALA A 84 12.84 9.29 1.30
CA ALA A 84 13.40 8.42 0.30
C ALA A 84 12.33 8.11 -0.75
N ASP A 85 12.72 8.24 -2.00
CA ASP A 85 11.88 7.91 -3.14
C ASP A 85 11.36 6.46 -3.00
N PRO A 86 10.04 6.23 -2.94
CA PRO A 86 9.50 4.87 -2.84
C PRO A 86 9.82 4.08 -4.10
N ILE A 87 9.99 2.77 -3.94
CA ILE A 87 10.04 1.84 -5.08
C ILE A 87 8.64 1.76 -5.66
N ARG A 88 8.51 2.09 -6.95
CA ARG A 88 7.22 2.15 -7.65
C ARG A 88 7.18 1.11 -8.75
N LEU A 89 6.31 0.11 -8.59
CA LEU A 89 6.09 -0.89 -9.63
C LEU A 89 4.82 -0.58 -10.44
N PRO A 90 4.87 -0.71 -11.78
CA PRO A 90 3.69 -0.52 -12.60
C PRO A 90 2.72 -1.68 -12.40
N VAL A 91 1.48 -1.38 -12.03
CA VAL A 91 0.41 -2.38 -11.96
C VAL A 91 -0.48 -2.20 -13.18
N ARG A 92 -0.66 -3.28 -13.96
CA ARG A 92 -1.78 -3.37 -14.90
C ARG A 92 -3.00 -3.86 -14.15
N SER A 93 -3.51 -3.03 -13.26
CA SER A 93 -4.82 -3.23 -12.66
C SER A 93 -5.84 -2.58 -13.59
N GLY A 94 -7.00 -3.20 -13.81
CA GLY A 94 -8.12 -2.54 -14.52
C GLY A 94 -8.61 -1.25 -13.84
N ILE A 95 -8.02 -0.90 -12.69
CA ILE A 95 -8.20 0.31 -11.94
C ILE A 95 -7.11 1.32 -12.34
N ARG A 96 -7.54 2.44 -12.89
CA ARG A 96 -6.70 3.55 -13.36
C ARG A 96 -5.71 4.00 -12.28
N GLU A 97 -4.42 4.03 -12.62
CA GLU A 97 -3.32 4.68 -11.87
C GLU A 97 -2.90 4.12 -10.50
N SER A 98 -3.14 2.85 -10.20
CA SER A 98 -2.54 2.24 -9.01
C SER A 98 -1.09 1.79 -9.29
N ARG A 99 -0.09 2.61 -8.93
CA ARG A 99 1.29 2.10 -8.79
C ARG A 99 1.40 1.35 -7.46
N LEU A 100 2.15 0.25 -7.45
CA LEU A 100 2.46 -0.44 -6.20
C LEU A 100 3.68 0.26 -5.59
N GLU A 101 3.49 0.90 -4.43
CA GLU A 101 4.54 1.68 -3.76
C GLU A 101 5.08 0.93 -2.54
N PHE A 102 6.40 0.77 -2.48
CA PHE A 102 7.08 0.26 -1.30
C PHE A 102 7.91 1.39 -0.66
N HIS A 103 7.48 1.82 0.53
CA HIS A 103 8.18 2.84 1.31
C HIS A 103 9.32 2.28 2.17
N TYR A 104 9.28 0.98 2.50
CA TYR A 104 10.25 0.32 3.38
C TYR A 104 11.17 -0.62 2.59
N HIS A 105 11.90 -0.08 1.61
CA HIS A 105 12.78 -0.86 0.73
C HIS A 105 14.05 -1.40 1.40
N TYR A 106 14.29 -1.08 2.68
CA TYR A 106 15.32 -1.73 3.51
C TYR A 106 14.80 -2.99 4.23
N SER A 107 13.49 -3.19 4.26
CA SER A 107 12.89 -4.39 4.85
C SER A 107 12.91 -5.54 3.86
N ASN A 108 13.15 -6.74 4.36
CA ASN A 108 13.07 -7.96 3.55
C ASN A 108 11.64 -8.21 3.07
N PHE A 109 11.49 -8.76 1.87
CA PHE A 109 10.20 -9.14 1.31
C PHE A 109 10.32 -10.50 0.59
N LEU A 110 9.20 -11.22 0.51
CA LEU A 110 9.08 -12.50 -0.17
C LEU A 110 8.13 -12.37 -1.35
N VAL A 111 8.59 -12.75 -2.55
CA VAL A 111 7.74 -12.90 -3.72
C VAL A 111 7.46 -14.38 -3.94
N TYR A 112 6.23 -14.79 -3.63
CA TYR A 112 5.79 -16.18 -3.77
C TYR A 112 4.91 -16.38 -5.01
N GLY A 113 4.97 -17.58 -5.59
CA GLY A 113 4.06 -18.01 -6.65
C GLY A 113 4.54 -19.29 -7.33
N GLU A 114 3.67 -19.93 -8.10
CA GLU A 114 3.95 -21.19 -8.80
C GLU A 114 4.87 -21.02 -10.03
N ALA A 115 5.46 -22.11 -10.54
CA ALA A 115 6.15 -22.09 -11.83
C ALA A 115 5.23 -21.52 -12.93
N GLY A 116 5.78 -20.70 -13.83
CA GLY A 116 4.99 -20.05 -14.89
C GLY A 116 4.13 -18.85 -14.45
N SER A 117 4.00 -18.55 -13.15
CA SER A 117 3.17 -17.41 -12.66
C SER A 117 3.68 -16.02 -13.05
N GLY A 118 4.81 -15.92 -13.76
CA GLY A 118 5.33 -14.67 -14.29
C GLY A 118 6.09 -13.77 -13.31
N LYS A 119 6.41 -14.24 -12.09
CA LYS A 119 7.14 -13.47 -11.04
C LYS A 119 8.29 -12.61 -11.56
N THR A 120 9.16 -13.19 -12.39
CA THR A 120 10.31 -12.49 -12.97
C THR A 120 9.88 -11.32 -13.85
N LYS A 121 8.89 -11.52 -14.73
CA LYS A 121 8.42 -10.50 -15.68
C LYS A 121 7.52 -9.45 -15.02
N SER A 122 6.68 -9.84 -14.07
CA SER A 122 5.70 -8.95 -13.43
C SER A 122 6.30 -8.11 -12.30
N ILE A 123 7.23 -8.67 -11.52
CA ILE A 123 7.77 -8.02 -10.31
C ILE A 123 9.30 -7.94 -10.38
N GLY A 124 9.99 -9.04 -10.69
CA GLY A 124 11.45 -9.12 -10.58
C GLY A 124 12.23 -8.09 -11.41
N LYS A 125 11.93 -7.97 -12.72
CA LYS A 125 12.61 -7.01 -13.61
C LYS A 125 12.37 -5.55 -13.20
N TRP A 126 11.17 -5.23 -12.72
CA TRP A 126 10.82 -3.88 -12.28
C TRP A 126 11.49 -3.53 -10.96
N LEU A 127 11.50 -4.44 -9.98
CA LEU A 127 12.22 -4.27 -8.73
C LEU A 127 13.71 -3.99 -8.98
N LEU A 128 14.34 -4.80 -9.83
CA LEU A 128 15.75 -4.62 -10.15
C LEU A 128 16.03 -3.25 -10.77
N SER A 129 15.15 -2.76 -11.65
CA SER A 129 15.27 -1.43 -12.23
C SER A 129 15.13 -0.32 -11.18
N GLU A 130 14.21 -0.44 -10.24
CA GLU A 130 14.03 0.58 -9.19
C GLU A 130 15.18 0.58 -8.18
N TYR A 131 15.70 -0.59 -7.79
CA TYR A 131 16.90 -0.67 -6.94
C TYR A 131 18.11 -0.03 -7.61
N MET A 132 18.31 -0.26 -8.91
CA MET A 132 19.37 0.41 -9.67
C MET A 132 19.16 1.93 -9.77
N ARG A 133 17.92 2.38 -9.99
CA ARG A 133 17.57 3.81 -10.00
C ARG A 133 17.90 4.50 -8.67
N LEU A 134 17.65 3.80 -7.56
CA LEU A 134 17.94 4.27 -6.21
C LEU A 134 19.42 4.16 -5.81
N GLY A 135 20.28 3.61 -6.67
CA GLY A 135 21.72 3.51 -6.39
C GLY A 135 22.13 2.34 -5.49
N PHE A 136 21.28 1.32 -5.32
CA PHE A 136 21.59 0.18 -4.45
C PHE A 136 22.63 -0.74 -5.08
N ALA A 137 23.69 -1.04 -4.32
CA ALA A 137 24.50 -2.24 -4.56
C ALA A 137 23.68 -3.49 -4.24
N GLY A 138 23.80 -4.53 -5.06
CA GLY A 138 23.00 -5.74 -4.92
C GLY A 138 23.77 -7.00 -5.31
N PHE A 139 23.46 -8.09 -4.61
CA PHE A 139 23.93 -9.43 -4.93
C PHE A 139 22.77 -10.23 -5.54
N ILE A 140 22.96 -10.75 -6.75
CA ILE A 140 21.91 -11.49 -7.47
C ILE A 140 22.34 -12.94 -7.57
N TYR A 141 21.56 -13.83 -6.95
CA TYR A 141 21.69 -15.27 -7.15
C TYR A 141 20.68 -15.72 -8.22
N ASP A 142 21.19 -16.14 -9.37
CA ASP A 142 20.40 -16.49 -10.54
C ASP A 142 20.54 -17.98 -10.86
N PHE A 143 19.58 -18.78 -10.41
CA PHE A 143 19.57 -20.23 -10.66
C PHE A 143 19.00 -20.60 -12.04
N LYS A 144 18.24 -19.70 -12.70
CA LYS A 144 17.47 -20.03 -13.91
C LYS A 144 17.98 -19.29 -15.14
N ASP A 145 18.61 -20.01 -16.06
CA ASP A 145 18.86 -19.63 -17.47
C ASP A 145 19.37 -18.19 -17.70
N THR A 146 20.12 -17.62 -16.75
CA THR A 146 20.75 -16.29 -16.81
C THR A 146 19.78 -15.10 -17.00
N ASP A 147 18.49 -15.30 -16.72
CA ASP A 147 17.44 -14.34 -17.09
C ASP A 147 17.52 -13.05 -16.25
N HIS A 148 17.84 -13.19 -14.96
CA HIS A 148 18.10 -12.05 -14.07
C HIS A 148 19.44 -11.40 -14.36
N THR A 149 20.47 -12.20 -14.63
CA THR A 149 21.82 -11.73 -14.96
C THR A 149 21.82 -10.84 -16.21
N ARG A 150 21.18 -11.30 -17.30
CA ARG A 150 21.02 -10.51 -18.54
C ARG A 150 20.22 -9.24 -18.31
N THR A 151 19.15 -9.32 -17.51
CA THR A 151 18.34 -8.15 -17.16
C THR A 151 19.19 -7.13 -16.41
N ALA A 152 19.96 -7.54 -15.41
CA ALA A 152 20.83 -6.67 -14.63
C ALA A 152 21.84 -5.95 -15.53
N TYR A 153 22.55 -6.70 -16.37
CA TYR A 153 23.53 -6.15 -17.31
C TYR A 153 22.93 -5.10 -18.25
N ASN A 154 21.75 -5.39 -18.81
CA ASN A 154 21.04 -4.46 -19.71
C ASN A 154 20.57 -3.20 -18.97
N LEU A 155 20.06 -3.35 -17.74
CA LEU A 155 19.63 -2.23 -16.92
C LEU A 155 20.80 -1.32 -16.52
N ILE A 156 21.95 -1.90 -16.17
CA ILE A 156 23.19 -1.15 -15.86
C ILE A 156 23.61 -0.28 -17.04
N LYS A 157 23.61 -0.85 -18.26
CA LYS A 157 23.91 -0.10 -19.48
C LYS A 157 22.89 1.00 -19.75
N ARG A 158 21.59 0.70 -19.57
CA ARG A 158 20.50 1.65 -19.81
C ARG A 158 20.52 2.83 -18.85
N HIS A 159 20.78 2.56 -17.56
CA HIS A 159 20.77 3.57 -16.49
C HIS A 159 22.14 4.20 -16.24
N ARG A 160 23.17 3.87 -17.03
CA ARG A 160 24.56 4.30 -16.84
C ARG A 160 25.01 4.15 -15.39
N TYR A 161 24.70 3.01 -14.79
CA TYR A 161 24.97 2.74 -13.38
C TYR A 161 26.48 2.90 -13.11
N PRO A 162 26.88 3.72 -12.11
CA PRO A 162 28.28 4.16 -11.99
C PRO A 162 29.20 3.08 -11.40
N HIS A 163 28.64 1.99 -10.87
CA HIS A 163 29.41 0.93 -10.21
C HIS A 163 29.70 -0.25 -11.15
N LYS A 164 30.74 -1.01 -10.80
CA LYS A 164 31.15 -2.20 -11.56
C LYS A 164 30.11 -3.31 -11.44
N PHE A 165 30.00 -4.10 -12.51
CA PHE A 165 29.18 -5.31 -12.56
C PHE A 165 30.07 -6.54 -12.60
N TYR A 166 30.03 -7.33 -11.53
CA TYR A 166 30.73 -8.61 -11.42
C TYR A 166 29.74 -9.74 -11.59
N TYR A 167 30.18 -10.83 -12.23
CA TYR A 167 29.37 -12.03 -12.35
C TYR A 167 30.23 -13.27 -12.24
N VAL A 168 29.67 -14.27 -11.55
CA VAL A 168 30.28 -15.58 -11.35
C VAL A 168 29.34 -16.62 -11.94
N SER A 169 29.79 -17.30 -12.99
CA SER A 169 29.05 -18.41 -13.59
C SER A 169 29.67 -19.72 -13.11
N PHE A 170 28.84 -20.59 -12.54
CA PHE A 170 29.23 -21.95 -12.16
C PHE A 170 29.23 -22.92 -13.35
N ASP A 171 28.44 -22.62 -14.39
CA ASP A 171 28.37 -23.45 -15.61
C ASP A 171 29.49 -23.13 -16.60
N ARG A 172 29.92 -21.86 -16.68
CA ARG A 172 30.97 -21.38 -17.59
C ARG A 172 32.05 -20.59 -16.85
N PRO A 173 32.91 -21.27 -16.07
CA PRO A 173 33.95 -20.63 -15.27
C PRO A 173 34.97 -19.85 -16.11
N GLU A 174 35.13 -20.18 -17.38
CA GLU A 174 36.02 -19.50 -18.31
C GLU A 174 35.54 -18.10 -18.69
N ARG A 175 34.25 -17.82 -18.52
CA ARG A 175 33.66 -16.49 -18.77
C ARG A 175 33.44 -15.69 -17.50
N SER A 176 33.61 -16.28 -16.32
CA SER A 176 33.30 -15.62 -15.05
C SER A 176 34.45 -14.76 -14.53
N TYR A 177 34.11 -13.81 -13.66
CA TYR A 177 35.10 -13.20 -12.79
C TYR A 177 35.60 -14.24 -11.79
N ARG A 178 36.90 -14.24 -11.56
CA ARG A 178 37.55 -15.13 -10.60
C ARG A 178 37.74 -14.38 -9.29
N PHE A 179 37.35 -15.03 -8.20
CA PHE A 179 37.62 -14.57 -6.86
C PHE A 179 37.91 -15.77 -5.97
N ASN A 180 38.61 -15.55 -4.86
CA ASN A 180 38.87 -16.58 -3.86
C ASN A 180 38.11 -16.21 -2.57
N PRO A 181 36.99 -16.89 -2.27
CA PRO A 181 36.22 -16.61 -1.05
C PRO A 181 36.97 -16.95 0.24
N LEU A 182 38.04 -17.76 0.17
CA LEU A 182 38.88 -18.14 1.30
C LEU A 182 40.09 -17.20 1.49
N LYS A 183 40.30 -16.25 0.57
CA LYS A 183 41.37 -15.28 0.72
C LYS A 183 41.06 -14.44 1.96
N VAL A 184 41.97 -14.44 2.93
CA VAL A 184 41.84 -13.58 4.12
C VAL A 184 41.99 -12.14 3.68
N VAL A 185 40.87 -11.47 3.51
CA VAL A 185 40.81 -10.04 3.19
C VAL A 185 40.99 -9.27 4.49
N ARG A 186 42.09 -8.52 4.61
CA ARG A 186 42.39 -7.74 5.83
C ARG A 186 41.57 -6.45 5.92
N ASP A 187 41.15 -5.90 4.78
CA ASP A 187 40.35 -4.68 4.70
C ASP A 187 38.91 -5.00 4.26
N ARG A 188 37.90 -4.58 5.04
CA ARG A 188 36.49 -4.88 4.74
C ARG A 188 36.02 -4.25 3.43
N THR A 189 36.68 -3.19 2.97
CA THR A 189 36.36 -2.51 1.71
C THR A 189 36.71 -3.33 0.47
N GLU A 190 37.70 -4.23 0.54
CA GLU A 190 38.07 -5.11 -0.57
C GLU A 190 37.00 -6.18 -0.84
N LEU A 191 36.23 -6.58 0.18
CA LEU A 191 35.20 -7.64 0.05
C LEU A 191 34.00 -7.19 -0.82
N ILE A 192 33.77 -5.88 -0.92
CA ILE A 192 32.67 -5.27 -1.69
C ILE A 192 33.12 -4.97 -3.14
N GLN A 193 34.43 -4.96 -3.41
CA GLN A 193 35.00 -4.70 -4.74
C GLN A 193 35.21 -5.96 -5.59
N LEU A 194 34.85 -7.14 -5.09
CA LEU A 194 34.83 -8.42 -5.80
C LEU A 194 33.45 -8.71 -6.41
#